data_AF-A0A519JRB5-F1
#
_entry.id   AF-A0A519JRB5-F1
#
_cell.length_a   1.000
_cell.length_b   1.000
_cell.length_c   1.000
_cell.angle_alpha   90.00
_cell.angle_beta   90.00
_cell.angle_gamma   90.00
#
_symmetry.space_group_name_H-M   'P 1'
#
loop_
_entity.id
_entity.type
_entity.pdbx_description
1 polymer ?
#
loop_
_entity_poly.entity_id
_entity_poly.type
_entity_poly.pdbx_seq_one_letter_code
_entity_poly.pdbx_strand_id
1 'polypeptide(L)'
;PELLGRHPFPGPGLSIRILGDITLEKVRILQEVDAVFINGLKSWGLYDKVWQAGAILLPVNSVGVMGDERTYEKVVALRAVESTDGMTADWVHLPYDFLMKVSNDIINKVRGVNRVVYDISSKPPATIEWE
;
A
#
# COMPACT_ATOMS: atom_id res chain seq x y z
N PRO A 1 -13.92 11.08 -17.81
CA PRO A 1 -13.05 12.04 -17.10
C PRO A 1 -12.13 11.36 -16.07
N GLU A 2 -12.62 10.39 -15.29
CA GLU A 2 -11.86 9.72 -14.20
C GLU A 2 -10.68 8.84 -14.65
N LEU A 3 -10.59 8.50 -15.95
CA LEU A 3 -9.54 7.63 -16.50
C LEU A 3 -8.23 8.37 -16.83
N LEU A 4 -8.26 9.67 -17.08
CA LEU A 4 -7.08 10.44 -17.54
C LEU A 4 -6.11 10.81 -16.41
N GLY A 5 -6.56 10.80 -15.14
CA GLY A 5 -5.77 11.14 -13.96
C GLY A 5 -5.46 9.95 -13.05
N ARG A 6 -5.66 8.71 -13.52
CA ARG A 6 -5.32 7.52 -12.73
C ARG A 6 -3.81 7.37 -12.66
N HIS A 7 -3.33 7.02 -11.46
CA HIS A 7 -1.96 6.53 -11.28
C HIS A 7 -1.66 5.39 -12.26
N PRO A 8 -0.42 5.31 -12.77
CA PRO A 8 -0.02 4.17 -13.58
C PRO A 8 -0.21 2.87 -12.78
N PHE A 9 -0.71 1.84 -13.47
CA PHE A 9 -0.92 0.52 -12.91
C PHE A 9 -0.10 -0.49 -13.71
N PRO A 10 0.66 -1.38 -13.04
CA PRO A 10 1.57 -2.30 -13.72
C PRO A 10 0.82 -3.30 -14.60
N GLY A 11 1.45 -3.72 -15.71
CA GLY A 11 0.86 -4.68 -16.66
C GLY A 11 0.46 -6.03 -16.03
N PRO A 12 1.32 -6.67 -15.21
CA PRO A 12 0.95 -7.86 -14.44
C PRO A 12 -0.10 -7.60 -13.33
N GLY A 13 -0.35 -6.33 -13.01
CA GLY A 13 -1.33 -5.90 -12.03
C GLY A 13 -0.93 -6.22 -10.58
N LEU A 14 -1.86 -6.77 -9.80
CA LEU A 14 -1.62 -7.06 -8.38
C LEU A 14 -0.63 -8.19 -8.13
N SER A 15 -0.28 -8.98 -9.14
CA SER A 15 0.64 -10.12 -8.97
C SER A 15 2.00 -9.68 -8.43
N ILE A 16 2.55 -8.60 -8.95
CA ILE A 16 3.85 -8.04 -8.51
C ILE A 16 3.78 -7.27 -7.18
N ARG A 17 2.58 -7.16 -6.60
CA ARG A 17 2.35 -6.54 -5.29
C ARG A 17 2.03 -7.57 -4.22
N ILE A 18 2.00 -8.86 -4.59
CA ILE A 18 1.83 -9.98 -3.66
C ILE A 18 3.12 -10.77 -3.72
N LEU A 19 3.97 -10.59 -2.72
CA LEU A 19 5.26 -11.27 -2.71
C LEU A 19 5.09 -12.76 -2.40
N GLY A 20 5.74 -13.59 -3.21
CA GLY A 20 5.60 -15.04 -3.19
C GLY A 20 4.30 -15.53 -3.84
N ASP A 21 3.75 -16.65 -3.34
CA ASP A 21 2.64 -17.32 -4.03
C ASP A 21 1.37 -16.46 -4.08
N ILE A 22 0.79 -16.35 -5.28
CA ILE A 22 -0.44 -15.59 -5.51
C ILE A 22 -1.65 -16.51 -5.27
N THR A 23 -2.51 -16.12 -4.34
CA THR A 23 -3.76 -16.83 -4.02
C THR A 23 -4.95 -15.87 -4.07
N LEU A 24 -6.16 -16.40 -4.30
CA LEU A 24 -7.38 -15.58 -4.32
C LEU A 24 -7.60 -14.80 -3.02
N GLU A 25 -7.26 -15.41 -1.88
CA GLU A 25 -7.32 -14.76 -0.57
C GLU A 25 -6.37 -13.56 -0.48
N LYS A 26 -5.10 -13.73 -0.88
CA LYS A 26 -4.11 -12.65 -0.88
C LYS A 26 -4.48 -11.52 -1.84
N VAL A 27 -5.03 -11.86 -3.02
CA VAL A 27 -5.54 -10.86 -3.97
C VAL A 27 -6.66 -10.05 -3.35
N ARG A 28 -7.62 -10.70 -2.68
CA ARG A 28 -8.73 -10.02 -2.01
C ARG A 28 -8.23 -9.10 -0.89
N ILE A 29 -7.33 -9.59 -0.02
CA ILE A 29 -6.74 -8.79 1.05
C ILE A 29 -6.08 -7.54 0.46
N LEU A 30 -5.24 -7.71 -0.56
CA LEU A 30 -4.54 -6.58 -1.16
C LEU A 30 -5.50 -5.57 -1.81
N GLN A 31 -6.56 -6.04 -2.47
CA GLN A 31 -7.60 -5.16 -3.04
C GLN A 31 -8.30 -4.32 -1.96
N GLU A 32 -8.63 -4.92 -0.81
CA GLU A 32 -9.27 -4.22 0.31
C GLU A 32 -8.31 -3.17 0.92
N VAL A 33 -7.02 -3.50 1.07
CA VAL A 33 -5.97 -2.57 1.53
C VAL A 33 -5.78 -1.40 0.56
N ASP A 34 -5.61 -1.69 -0.74
CA ASP A 34 -5.46 -0.67 -1.79
C ASP A 34 -6.68 0.25 -1.81
N ALA A 35 -7.89 -0.30 -1.67
CA ALA A 35 -9.11 0.52 -1.62
C ALA A 35 -9.10 1.50 -0.45
N VAL A 36 -8.69 1.07 0.75
CA VAL A 36 -8.57 1.96 1.92
C VAL A 36 -7.52 3.05 1.66
N PHE A 37 -6.34 2.68 1.18
CA PHE A 37 -5.24 3.63 0.97
C PHE A 37 -5.54 4.66 -0.12
N ILE A 38 -6.00 4.21 -1.30
CA ILE A 38 -6.30 5.07 -2.44
C ILE A 38 -7.48 5.99 -2.14
N ASN A 39 -8.55 5.49 -1.50
CA ASN A 39 -9.68 6.34 -1.10
C ASN A 39 -9.26 7.33 0.00
N GLY A 40 -8.35 6.94 0.90
CA GLY A 40 -7.70 7.84 1.84
C GLY A 40 -7.00 9.00 1.12
N LEU A 41 -6.11 8.70 0.16
CA LEU A 41 -5.40 9.73 -0.61
C LEU A 41 -6.38 10.68 -1.32
N LYS A 42 -7.45 10.15 -1.92
CA LYS A 42 -8.48 10.98 -2.57
C LYS A 42 -9.21 11.90 -1.58
N SER A 43 -9.67 11.34 -0.46
CA SER A 43 -10.43 12.11 0.54
C SER A 43 -9.61 13.20 1.24
N TRP A 44 -8.29 13.03 1.34
CA TRP A 44 -7.37 14.03 1.89
C TRP A 44 -6.79 15.00 0.85
N GLY A 45 -7.21 14.90 -0.43
CA GLY A 45 -6.67 15.74 -1.50
C GLY A 45 -5.17 15.52 -1.77
N LEU A 46 -4.69 14.29 -1.54
CA LEU A 46 -3.31 13.86 -1.73
C LEU A 46 -3.13 13.05 -3.02
N TYR A 47 -4.19 12.47 -3.58
CA TYR A 47 -4.11 11.56 -4.74
C TYR A 47 -3.37 12.17 -5.93
N ASP A 48 -3.71 13.40 -6.30
CA ASP A 48 -3.10 14.10 -7.44
C ASP A 48 -1.72 14.70 -7.12
N LYS A 49 -1.26 14.61 -5.86
CA LYS A 49 0.08 15.03 -5.41
C LYS A 49 1.08 13.86 -5.37
N VAL A 50 0.64 12.67 -5.76
CA VAL A 50 1.44 11.46 -5.79
C VAL A 50 1.45 10.96 -7.23
N TRP A 51 2.63 10.59 -7.72
CA TRP A 51 2.75 10.03 -9.07
C TRP A 51 2.16 8.62 -9.14
N GLN A 52 2.52 7.78 -8.18
CA GLN A 52 2.00 6.43 -8.04
C GLN A 52 1.86 6.05 -6.57
N ALA A 53 0.72 5.48 -6.21
CA ALA A 53 0.47 4.89 -4.91
C ALA A 53 -0.13 3.48 -5.00
N GLY A 54 0.19 2.65 -4.01
CA GLY A 54 -0.36 1.31 -3.84
C GLY A 54 0.16 0.64 -2.57
N ALA A 55 -0.31 -0.56 -2.30
CA ALA A 55 0.15 -1.41 -1.23
C ALA A 55 0.85 -2.65 -1.79
N ILE A 56 1.73 -3.24 -0.97
CA ILE A 56 2.42 -4.51 -1.22
C ILE A 56 2.09 -5.44 -0.05
N LEU A 57 1.62 -6.65 -0.34
CA LEU A 57 1.39 -7.70 0.65
C LEU A 57 2.68 -8.51 0.85
N LEU A 58 3.23 -8.47 2.07
CA LEU A 58 4.49 -9.12 2.38
C LEU A 58 4.29 -10.60 2.73
N PRO A 59 5.28 -11.49 2.46
CA PRO A 59 5.17 -12.92 2.73
C PRO A 59 5.52 -13.24 4.19
N VAL A 60 5.29 -12.30 5.10
CA VAL A 60 5.57 -12.42 6.53
C VAL A 60 4.31 -12.20 7.35
N ASN A 61 4.22 -12.91 8.47
CA ASN A 61 3.19 -12.68 9.48
C ASN A 61 3.80 -11.88 10.63
N SER A 62 2.97 -11.12 11.33
CA SER A 62 3.36 -10.44 12.55
C SER A 62 2.39 -10.73 13.68
N VAL A 63 2.88 -10.63 14.91
CA VAL A 63 2.05 -10.70 16.11
C VAL A 63 1.28 -9.40 16.26
N GLY A 64 -0.02 -9.51 16.45
CA GLY A 64 -0.93 -8.44 16.82
C GLY A 64 -1.75 -8.82 18.05
N VAL A 65 -2.49 -7.86 18.57
CA VAL A 65 -3.49 -8.08 19.62
C VAL A 65 -4.80 -7.53 19.10
N MET A 66 -5.81 -8.39 18.98
CA MET A 66 -7.16 -8.01 18.58
C MET A 66 -8.13 -8.48 19.66
N GLY A 67 -8.76 -7.53 20.36
CA GLY A 67 -9.44 -7.84 21.62
C GLY A 67 -8.43 -8.31 22.67
N ASP A 68 -8.68 -9.46 23.28
CA ASP A 68 -7.80 -10.07 24.30
C ASP A 68 -6.93 -11.22 23.74
N GLU A 69 -7.01 -11.49 22.44
CA GLU A 69 -6.28 -12.61 21.81
C GLU A 69 -5.09 -12.14 20.96
N ARG A 70 -4.05 -12.98 20.92
CA ARG A 70 -2.90 -12.79 20.02
C ARG A 70 -3.27 -13.28 18.62
N THR A 71 -3.04 -12.43 17.64
CA THR A 71 -3.25 -12.77 16.22
C THR A 71 -1.91 -12.86 15.49
N TYR A 72 -1.84 -13.73 14.48
CA TYR A 72 -0.72 -13.85 13.56
C TYR A 72 -1.21 -13.59 12.14
N GLU A 73 -1.15 -12.33 11.71
CA GLU A 73 -1.71 -11.88 10.44
C GLU A 73 -0.65 -11.20 9.57
N LYS A 74 -1.02 -10.83 8.35
CA LYS A 74 -0.10 -10.31 7.34
C LYS A 74 0.37 -8.89 7.64
N VAL A 75 1.54 -8.58 7.08
CA VAL A 75 2.08 -7.23 7.01
C VAL A 75 1.87 -6.67 5.61
N VAL A 76 1.44 -5.42 5.52
CA VAL A 76 1.37 -4.68 4.25
C VAL A 76 2.27 -3.46 4.27
N ALA A 77 2.95 -3.21 3.16
CA ALA A 77 3.70 -1.98 2.94
C ALA A 77 2.90 -1.02 2.07
N LEU A 78 2.69 0.19 2.54
CA LEU A 78 2.19 1.29 1.72
C LEU A 78 3.36 1.90 0.95
N ARG A 79 3.13 2.19 -0.33
CA ARG A 79 4.09 2.83 -1.22
C ARG A 79 3.43 4.01 -1.89
N ALA A 80 4.03 5.19 -1.75
CA ALA A 80 3.67 6.37 -2.51
C ALA A 80 4.95 7.06 -2.96
N VAL A 81 5.05 7.34 -4.25
CA VAL A 81 6.23 7.96 -4.85
C VAL A 81 5.83 9.17 -5.69
N GLU A 82 6.71 10.16 -5.72
CA GLU A 82 6.69 11.25 -6.68
C GLU A 82 7.80 11.02 -7.71
N SER A 83 7.48 11.25 -8.97
CA SER A 83 8.42 11.06 -10.08
C SER A 83 8.02 11.98 -11.23
N THR A 84 9.00 12.49 -11.96
CA THR A 84 8.80 13.30 -13.16
C THR A 84 8.91 12.48 -14.45
N ASP A 85 9.66 11.38 -14.42
CA ASP A 85 10.03 10.60 -15.62
C ASP A 85 10.00 9.07 -15.43
N GLY A 86 9.67 8.59 -14.23
CA GLY A 86 9.69 7.17 -13.86
C GLY A 86 11.09 6.56 -13.73
N MET A 87 12.17 7.29 -14.08
CA MET A 87 13.56 6.83 -13.96
C MET A 87 14.10 7.07 -12.55
N THR A 88 13.75 8.21 -11.96
CA THR A 88 14.01 8.52 -10.54
C THR A 88 12.70 8.74 -9.81
N ALA A 89 12.64 8.36 -8.54
CA ALA A 89 11.44 8.59 -7.74
C ALA A 89 11.79 8.73 -6.25
N ASP A 90 11.23 9.73 -5.59
CA ASP A 90 11.33 9.89 -4.15
C ASP A 90 10.06 9.39 -3.47
N TRP A 91 10.20 8.82 -2.28
CA TRP A 91 9.04 8.45 -1.48
C TRP A 91 8.34 9.72 -0.98
N VAL A 92 7.03 9.72 -1.00
CA VAL A 92 6.26 10.94 -0.66
C VAL A 92 6.24 11.13 0.85
N HIS A 93 6.47 12.35 1.32
CA HIS A 93 6.33 12.72 2.72
C HIS A 93 4.85 12.90 3.08
N LEU A 94 4.11 11.80 3.12
CA LEU A 94 2.70 11.79 3.50
C LEU A 94 2.53 12.31 4.94
N PRO A 95 1.51 13.14 5.24
CA PRO A 95 1.27 13.62 6.59
C PRO A 95 1.15 12.47 7.60
N TYR A 96 1.78 12.59 8.76
CA TYR A 96 1.71 11.52 9.77
C TYR A 96 0.28 11.26 10.26
N ASP A 97 -0.56 12.29 10.34
CA ASP A 97 -1.98 12.13 10.70
C ASP A 97 -2.73 11.29 9.65
N PHE A 98 -2.38 11.44 8.38
CA PHE A 98 -2.92 10.62 7.30
C PHE A 98 -2.46 9.17 7.43
N LEU A 99 -1.15 8.95 7.62
CA LEU A 99 -0.59 7.61 7.80
C LEU A 99 -1.19 6.90 9.02
N MET A 100 -1.38 7.61 10.13
CA MET A 100 -2.07 7.12 11.33
C MET A 100 -3.52 6.73 11.03
N LYS A 101 -4.27 7.57 10.31
CA LYS A 101 -5.67 7.28 9.96
C LYS A 101 -5.78 6.04 9.06
N VAL A 102 -4.94 5.97 8.02
CA VAL A 102 -4.98 4.87 7.04
C VAL A 102 -4.53 3.56 7.66
N SER A 103 -3.45 3.55 8.46
CA SER A 103 -2.99 2.32 9.11
C SER A 103 -4.03 1.75 10.06
N ASN A 104 -4.67 2.61 10.87
CA ASN A 104 -5.79 2.22 11.74
C ASN A 104 -6.99 1.70 10.94
N ASP A 105 -7.34 2.36 9.83
CA ASP A 105 -8.44 1.91 9.00
C ASP A 105 -8.17 0.56 8.34
N ILE A 106 -6.95 0.31 7.85
CA ILE A 106 -6.56 -0.98 7.28
C ILE A 106 -6.68 -2.07 8.34
N ILE A 107 -6.05 -1.89 9.50
CA ILE A 107 -6.03 -2.90 10.58
C ILE A 107 -7.44 -3.22 11.09
N ASN A 108 -8.32 -2.22 11.16
CA ASN A 108 -9.67 -2.42 11.68
C ASN A 108 -10.67 -2.95 10.64
N LYS A 109 -10.45 -2.70 9.35
CA LYS A 109 -11.42 -3.03 8.28
C LYS A 109 -11.03 -4.24 7.46
N VAL A 110 -9.74 -4.53 7.32
CA VAL A 110 -9.23 -5.62 6.49
C VAL A 110 -8.83 -6.80 7.38
N ARG A 111 -9.61 -7.87 7.32
CA ARG A 111 -9.29 -9.11 8.07
C ARG A 111 -8.04 -9.76 7.48
N GLY A 112 -7.16 -10.27 8.34
CA GLY A 112 -5.91 -10.90 7.92
C GLY A 112 -4.74 -9.93 7.76
N VAL A 113 -4.87 -8.67 8.20
CA VAL A 113 -3.78 -7.68 8.26
C VAL A 113 -3.76 -7.03 9.64
N ASN A 114 -2.64 -7.17 10.35
CA ASN A 114 -2.47 -6.57 11.68
C ASN A 114 -1.28 -5.60 11.78
N ARG A 115 -0.57 -5.38 10.68
CA ARG A 115 0.56 -4.46 10.64
C ARG A 115 0.67 -3.78 9.29
N VAL A 116 0.87 -2.48 9.35
CA VAL A 116 1.08 -1.62 8.20
C VAL A 116 2.44 -0.93 8.36
N VAL A 117 3.24 -0.91 7.30
CA VAL A 117 4.50 -0.16 7.21
C VAL A 117 4.44 0.80 6.03
N TYR A 118 5.35 1.76 5.97
CA TYR A 118 5.48 2.70 4.85
C TYR A 118 6.89 2.63 4.28
N ASP A 119 6.99 2.49 2.97
CA ASP A 119 8.28 2.39 2.29
C ASP A 119 8.90 3.77 2.03
N ILE A 120 10.01 4.02 2.74
CA ILE A 120 10.77 5.27 2.74
C ILE A 120 12.07 5.18 1.91
N SER A 121 12.13 4.27 0.94
CA SER A 121 13.29 4.05 0.07
C SER A 121 13.12 4.80 -1.26
N SER A 122 14.04 5.68 -1.63
CA SER A 122 14.04 6.32 -2.96
C SER A 122 14.54 5.38 -4.06
N LYS A 123 14.14 5.67 -5.30
CA LYS A 123 14.66 5.08 -6.53
C LYS A 123 15.62 6.07 -7.20
N PRO A 124 16.91 5.72 -7.38
CA PRO A 124 17.65 4.58 -6.82
C PRO A 124 17.93 4.72 -5.30
N PRO A 125 18.30 3.64 -4.57
CA PRO A 125 18.68 2.31 -5.05
C PRO A 125 17.51 1.33 -5.19
N ALA A 126 16.34 1.65 -4.67
CA ALA A 126 15.17 0.78 -4.74
C ALA A 126 14.45 0.91 -6.09
N THR A 127 13.40 0.13 -6.27
CA THR A 127 12.41 0.26 -7.35
C THR A 127 11.09 0.83 -6.81
N ILE A 128 10.13 1.14 -7.69
CA ILE A 128 8.79 1.59 -7.28
C ILE A 128 7.97 0.38 -6.79
N GLU A 129 7.86 -0.64 -7.64
CA GLU A 129 7.29 -1.94 -7.30
C GLU A 129 8.35 -2.81 -6.61
N TRP A 130 7.90 -3.85 -5.89
CA TRP A 130 8.78 -4.74 -5.13
C TRP A 130 9.11 -6.06 -5.87
N GLU A 131 8.38 -6.38 -6.95
CA GLU A 131 8.62 -7.48 -7.90
C GLU A 131 8.32 -7.06 -9.36
#